data_AF-A0A7Y3BS98-F1
#
_entry.id   AF-A0A7Y3BS98-F1
#
_cell.length_a   1.000
_cell.length_b   1.000
_cell.length_c   1.000
_cell.angle_alpha   90.00
_cell.angle_beta   90.00
_cell.angle_gamma   90.00
#
_symmetry.space_group_name_H-M   'P 1'
#
loop_
_entity.id
_entity.type
_entity.pdbx_description
1 polymer ?
#
loop_
_entity_poly.entity_id
_entity_poly.type
_entity_poly.pdbx_seq_one_letter_code
_entity_poly.pdbx_strand_id
1 'polypeptide(L)'
;MGLIIQQRALQAAGGLREVLPVVRKRDRSLFDQMHRAMNSVVLNIAEADGNDAGTARARFASACGSAKEVRVGLQLAIAYGYVQS
;
A
#
# COMPACT_ATOMS: atom_id res chain seq x y z
N MET A 1 -11.34 -16.61 -10.02
CA MET A 1 -10.19 -16.85 -9.13
C MET A 1 -9.28 -15.63 -9.26
N GLY A 2 -9.21 -14.75 -8.25
CA GLY A 2 -8.48 -13.48 -8.37
C GLY A 2 -6.96 -13.66 -8.43
N LEU A 3 -6.25 -12.70 -9.02
CA LEU A 3 -4.79 -12.74 -9.19
C LEU A 3 -4.06 -12.99 -7.86
N ILE A 4 -3.00 -13.80 -7.89
CA ILE A 4 -2.13 -14.06 -6.72
C ILE A 4 -1.62 -12.74 -6.13
N ILE A 5 -1.24 -11.77 -6.98
CA ILE A 5 -0.74 -10.47 -6.52
C ILE A 5 -1.79 -9.66 -5.76
N GLN A 6 -3.08 -9.77 -6.10
CA GLN A 6 -4.16 -9.13 -5.38
C GLN A 6 -4.30 -9.71 -3.96
N GLN A 7 -4.24 -11.03 -3.84
CA GLN A 7 -4.29 -11.72 -2.55
C GLN A 7 -3.11 -11.32 -1.66
N ARG A 8 -1.90 -11.24 -2.23
CA ARG A 8 -0.70 -10.78 -1.50
C ARG A 8 -0.81 -9.32 -1.08
N ALA A 9 -1.37 -8.45 -1.92
CA ALA A 9 -1.60 -7.05 -1.58
C ALA A 9 -2.60 -6.89 -0.43
N LEU A 10 -3.69 -7.68 -0.42
CA LEU A 10 -4.65 -7.70 0.69
C LEU A 10 -4.02 -8.22 2.00
N GLN A 11 -3.18 -9.25 1.94
CA GLN A 11 -2.41 -9.72 3.09
C GLN A 11 -1.49 -8.61 3.64
N ALA A 12 -0.77 -7.91 2.76
CA ALA A 12 0.07 -6.78 3.16
C ALA A 12 -0.74 -5.64 3.80
N ALA A 13 -1.90 -5.29 3.23
CA ALA A 13 -2.81 -4.31 3.82
C ALA A 13 -3.30 -4.73 5.22
N GLY A 14 -3.60 -6.02 5.40
CA GLY A 14 -3.95 -6.57 6.71
C GLY A 14 -2.83 -6.42 7.74
N GLY A 15 -1.57 -6.59 7.33
CA GLY A 15 -0.39 -6.39 8.18
C GLY A 15 -0.21 -4.95 8.69
N LEU A 16 -0.79 -3.95 8.00
CA LEU A 16 -0.72 -2.56 8.44
C LEU A 16 -1.63 -2.23 9.63
N ARG A 17 -2.52 -3.15 10.03
CA ARG A 17 -3.53 -2.93 11.09
C ARG A 17 -2.92 -2.54 12.44
N GLU A 18 -1.74 -3.05 12.76
CA GLU A 18 -1.06 -2.76 14.03
C GLU A 18 -0.24 -1.47 13.97
N VAL A 19 0.29 -1.13 12.79
CA VAL A 19 1.17 0.03 12.58
C VAL A 19 0.40 1.32 12.39
N LEU A 20 -0.63 1.32 11.54
CA LEU A 20 -1.34 2.55 11.14
C LEU A 20 -1.98 3.31 12.31
N PRO A 21 -2.57 2.68 13.35
CA PRO A 21 -3.09 3.42 14.50
C PRO A 21 -1.99 4.16 15.28
N VAL A 22 -0.81 3.55 15.41
CA VAL A 22 0.34 4.16 16.09
C VAL A 22 0.85 5.35 15.29
N VAL A 23 1.03 5.17 13.98
CA VAL A 23 1.42 6.25 13.07
C VAL A 23 0.38 7.36 13.09
N ARG A 24 -0.92 7.05 12.96
CA ARG A 24 -2.01 8.05 12.98
C ARG A 24 -2.00 8.94 14.23
N LYS A 25 -1.69 8.35 15.40
CA LYS A 25 -1.63 9.09 16.66
C LYS A 25 -0.45 10.06 16.73
N ARG A 26 0.67 9.73 16.07
CA ARG A 26 1.92 10.51 16.13
C ARG A 26 2.11 11.45 14.94
N ASP A 27 1.68 11.01 13.76
CA ASP A 27 1.77 11.72 12.48
C ASP A 27 0.59 11.33 11.59
N ARG A 28 -0.44 12.18 11.60
CA ARG A 28 -1.63 11.99 10.78
C ARG A 28 -1.33 12.10 9.28
N SER A 29 -0.40 12.96 8.88
CA SER A 29 -0.08 13.17 7.46
C SER A 29 0.59 11.93 6.87
N LEU A 30 1.55 11.35 7.59
CA LEU A 30 2.20 10.10 7.19
C LEU A 30 1.19 8.94 7.14
N PHE A 31 0.31 8.84 8.14
CA PHE A 31 -0.79 7.87 8.10
C PHE A 31 -1.66 8.04 6.85
N ASP A 32 -2.11 9.25 6.55
CA ASP A 32 -3.00 9.52 5.41
C ASP A 32 -2.31 9.21 4.07
N GLN A 33 -1.00 9.41 3.97
CA GLN A 33 -0.19 9.01 2.81
C GLN A 33 -0.10 7.48 2.70
N MET A 34 0.33 6.79 3.76
CA MET A 34 0.47 5.33 3.77
C MET A 34 -0.85 4.61 3.50
N HIS A 35 -1.93 5.04 4.14
CA HIS A 35 -3.24 4.43 3.99
C HIS A 35 -3.79 4.61 2.57
N ARG A 36 -3.68 5.82 2.00
CA ARG A 36 -4.08 6.06 0.59
C ARG A 36 -3.21 5.27 -0.39
N ALA A 37 -1.90 5.22 -0.17
CA ALA A 37 -1.00 4.45 -1.01
C ALA A 37 -1.35 2.95 -0.98
N MET A 38 -1.60 2.36 0.20
CA MET A 38 -2.00 0.95 0.29
C MET A 38 -3.34 0.67 -0.40
N ASN A 39 -4.33 1.55 -0.24
CA ASN A 39 -5.60 1.44 -0.97
C ASN A 39 -5.35 1.51 -2.49
N SER A 40 -4.50 2.43 -2.94
CA SER A 40 -4.12 2.56 -4.35
C SER A 40 -3.46 1.30 -4.90
N VAL A 41 -2.61 0.60 -4.13
CA VAL A 41 -2.03 -0.69 -4.55
C VAL A 41 -3.12 -1.71 -4.86
N VAL A 42 -4.03 -1.94 -3.91
CA VAL A 42 -5.06 -2.98 -4.02
C VAL A 42 -6.03 -2.65 -5.16
N LEU A 43 -6.47 -1.40 -5.26
CA LEU A 43 -7.42 -0.95 -6.28
C LEU A 43 -6.81 -1.01 -7.69
N ASN A 44 -5.59 -0.53 -7.89
CA ASN A 44 -4.94 -0.61 -9.21
C ASN A 44 -4.69 -2.06 -9.66
N ILE A 45 -4.40 -2.99 -8.73
CA ILE A 45 -4.29 -4.41 -9.08
C ILE A 45 -5.64 -4.97 -9.55
N ALA A 46 -6.72 -4.67 -8.82
CA ALA A 46 -8.06 -5.13 -9.18
C ALA A 46 -8.52 -4.54 -10.53
N GLU A 47 -8.23 -3.27 -10.78
CA GLU A 47 -8.49 -2.63 -12.07
C GLU A 47 -7.67 -3.28 -13.19
N ALA A 48 -6.41 -3.64 -12.94
CA ALA A 48 -5.57 -4.29 -13.95
C ALA A 48 -6.10 -5.67 -14.38
N ASP A 49 -6.72 -6.42 -13.47
CA ASP A 49 -7.32 -7.75 -13.75
C ASP A 49 -8.52 -7.67 -14.70
N GLY A 50 -9.22 -6.53 -14.75
CA GLY A 50 -10.41 -6.33 -15.58
C GLY A 50 -10.18 -5.56 -16.89
N ASN A 51 -8.94 -5.21 -17.24
CA ASN A 51 -8.62 -4.28 -18.33
C ASN A 51 -7.83 -4.93 -19.49
N ASP A 52 -7.93 -4.34 -20.69
CA ASP A 52 -7.09 -4.68 -21.85
C ASP A 52 -5.59 -4.51 -21.55
N ALA A 53 -4.75 -5.26 -22.27
CA ALA A 53 -3.32 -5.43 -21.95
C ALA A 53 -2.51 -4.13 -21.78
N GLY A 54 -2.83 -3.07 -22.54
CA GLY A 54 -2.15 -1.77 -22.43
C GLY A 54 -2.50 -1.02 -21.14
N THR A 55 -3.78 -0.95 -20.81
CA THR A 55 -4.30 -0.32 -19.59
C THR A 55 -3.88 -1.11 -18.35
N ALA A 56 -3.89 -2.44 -18.42
CA ALA A 56 -3.43 -3.31 -17.34
C ALA A 56 -1.98 -3.03 -16.93
N ARG A 57 -1.07 -2.84 -17.91
CA ARG A 57 0.35 -2.54 -17.63
C ARG A 57 0.52 -1.23 -16.85
N ALA A 58 -0.18 -0.17 -17.26
CA ALA A 58 -0.13 1.11 -16.55
C ALA A 58 -0.64 0.99 -15.11
N ARG A 59 -1.73 0.22 -14.90
CA ARG A 59 -2.29 -0.02 -13.57
C ARG A 59 -1.33 -0.81 -12.67
N PHE A 60 -0.69 -1.86 -13.18
CA PHE A 60 0.34 -2.57 -12.42
C PHE A 60 1.54 -1.68 -12.08
N ALA A 61 1.96 -0.78 -12.99
CA ALA A 61 3.03 0.18 -12.71
C ALA A 61 2.64 1.15 -11.58
N SER A 62 1.42 1.69 -11.60
CA SER A 62 0.88 2.53 -10.52
C SER A 62 0.81 1.78 -9.20
N ALA A 63 0.33 0.53 -9.19
CA ALA A 63 0.31 -0.31 -7.99
C ALA A 63 1.72 -0.52 -7.41
N CYS A 64 2.72 -0.75 -8.27
CA CYS A 64 4.12 -0.87 -7.85
C CYS A 64 4.66 0.44 -7.24
N GLY A 65 4.31 1.59 -7.83
CA GLY A 65 4.65 2.91 -7.29
C GLY A 65 4.09 3.10 -5.87
N SER A 66 2.79 2.92 -5.70
CA SER A 66 2.13 3.04 -4.39
C SER A 66 2.68 2.04 -3.37
N ALA A 67 3.06 0.82 -3.78
CA ALA A 67 3.66 -0.16 -2.87
C ALA A 67 5.03 0.28 -2.35
N LYS A 68 5.82 0.99 -3.18
CA LYS A 68 7.08 1.61 -2.74
C LYS A 68 6.82 2.72 -1.74
N GLU A 69 5.80 3.55 -1.97
CA GLU A 69 5.40 4.62 -1.03
C GLU A 69 5.01 4.05 0.34
N VAL A 70 4.21 2.97 0.39
CA VAL A 70 3.88 2.29 1.65
C VAL A 70 5.13 1.81 2.37
N ARG A 71 6.07 1.17 1.65
CA ARG A 71 7.33 0.68 2.22
C ARG A 71 8.17 1.81 2.79
N VAL A 72 8.33 2.90 2.04
CA VAL A 72 9.10 4.06 2.49
C VAL A 72 8.41 4.74 3.68
N GLY A 73 7.08 4.80 3.69
CA GLY A 73 6.32 5.31 4.83
C GLY A 73 6.54 4.49 6.11
N LEU A 74 6.61 3.16 6.01
CA LEU A 74 6.98 2.30 7.13
C LEU A 74 8.42 2.57 7.61
N GLN A 75 9.36 2.70 6.69
CA GLN A 75 10.75 3.04 7.02
C GLN A 75 10.85 4.41 7.72
N LEU A 76 10.06 5.38 7.27
CA LEU A 76 9.99 6.70 7.89
C LEU A 76 9.40 6.63 9.31
N ALA A 77 8.36 5.83 9.50
CA ALA A 77 7.78 5.58 10.82
C ALA A 77 8.78 4.93 11.78
N ILE A 78 9.64 4.03 11.30
CA ILE A 78 10.76 3.48 12.09
C ILE A 78 11.80 4.56 12.39
N ALA A 79 12.22 5.33 11.38
CA ALA A 79 13.24 6.37 11.52
C ALA A 79 12.82 7.48 12.49
N TYR A 80 11.53 7.83 12.52
CA TYR A 80 10.96 8.78 13.48
C TYR A 80 10.68 8.16 14.86
N GLY A 81 10.94 6.86 15.04
CA GLY A 81 10.70 6.15 16.30
C GLY A 81 9.21 5.96 16.63
N TYR A 82 8.32 6.03 15.63
CA TYR A 82 6.88 5.79 15.80
C TYR A 82 6.60 4.31 16.05
N VAL A 83 7.32 3.44 15.34
CA VAL A 83 7.27 1.99 15.47
C VAL A 83 8.68 1.42 15.58
N GLN A 84 8.79 0.23 16.16
CA GLN A 84 10.05 -0.50 16.30
C GLN A 84 10.29 -1.41 15.07
N SER A 85 11.56 -1.68 14.79
CA SER A 85 12.02 -2.61 13.73
C SER A 85 12.08 -4.05 14.21
#